data_AF-S6CYJ0-F1
#
_entry.id   AF-S6CYJ0-F1
#
_cell.length_a   1.000
_cell.length_b   1.000
_cell.length_c   1.000
_cell.angle_alpha   90.00
_cell.angle_beta   90.00
_cell.angle_gamma   90.00
#
_symmetry.space_group_name_H-M   'P 1'
#
loop_
_entity.id
_entity.type
_entity.pdbx_description
1 polymer ?
#
loop_
_entity_poly.entity_id
_entity_poly.type
_entity_poly.pdbx_seq_one_letter_code
_entity_poly.pdbx_strand_id
1 'polypeptide(L)'
;MNPFTPKPNEDGTIDLVFGDETVEENVDIVAGFRGEDATLADPDHHEAVLDTADTALSELRAENDIVVIEGSGPAQLVGFGPISEWFDLANMQTAAMADAATFLVTDNLDAVPGTLSDLEPEHRDLVEGVVLDIPELAQDLVNIGIDQDLLLAAGGAQIREQHGDEMPIVATLPKYPQLADLPDLDPLTLGPKISFEQWEVTIDSIATEAAPYVDLAEIVQKAE
;
A
#
# COMPACT_ATOMS: atom_id res chain seq x y z
N MET A 1 4.42 -4.88 3.37
CA MET A 1 5.52 -5.33 2.50
C MET A 1 5.02 -6.61 1.86
N ASN A 2 5.04 -6.74 0.53
CA ASN A 2 4.92 -8.09 -0.03
C ASN A 2 6.13 -8.86 0.51
N PRO A 3 5.95 -9.97 1.24
CA PRO A 3 7.10 -10.77 1.64
C PRO A 3 7.87 -11.26 0.41
N PHE A 4 7.32 -11.14 -0.81
CA PHE A 4 8.05 -11.44 -2.02
C PHE A 4 7.94 -10.32 -3.03
N THR A 5 9.07 -9.80 -3.47
CA THR A 5 9.12 -8.93 -4.63
C THR A 5 9.27 -9.81 -5.88
N PRO A 6 8.26 -9.87 -6.78
CA PRO A 6 8.42 -10.56 -8.05
C PRO A 6 9.41 -9.79 -8.94
N LYS A 7 10.51 -10.42 -9.33
CA LYS A 7 11.53 -9.86 -10.21
C LYS A 7 11.49 -10.56 -11.57
N PRO A 8 11.20 -9.84 -12.67
CA PRO A 8 11.04 -10.44 -13.99
C PRO A 8 12.38 -10.88 -14.59
N ASN A 9 12.39 -12.08 -15.15
CA ASN A 9 13.49 -12.65 -15.93
C ASN A 9 13.36 -12.31 -17.42
N GLU A 10 14.47 -12.41 -18.16
CA GLU A 10 14.49 -12.12 -19.60
C GLU A 10 13.64 -13.09 -20.44
N ASP A 11 13.35 -14.28 -19.91
CA ASP A 11 12.57 -15.33 -20.57
C ASP A 11 11.06 -15.23 -20.30
N GLY A 12 10.63 -14.23 -19.53
CA GLY A 12 9.24 -13.99 -19.18
C GLY A 12 8.74 -14.72 -17.94
N THR A 13 9.61 -15.47 -17.25
CA THR A 13 9.35 -15.98 -15.89
C THR A 13 9.63 -14.90 -14.84
N ILE A 14 9.30 -15.15 -13.58
CA ILE A 14 9.72 -14.32 -12.45
C ILE A 14 10.49 -15.11 -11.41
N ASP A 15 11.40 -14.43 -10.73
CA ASP A 15 11.94 -14.88 -9.46
C ASP A 15 11.15 -14.23 -8.32
N LEU A 16 10.93 -14.97 -7.25
CA LEU A 16 10.32 -14.48 -6.02
C LEU A 16 11.43 -14.21 -5.01
N VAL A 17 11.54 -12.95 -4.59
CA VAL A 17 12.65 -12.48 -3.73
C VAL A 17 12.12 -11.99 -2.40
N PHE A 18 12.64 -12.51 -1.29
CA PHE A 18 12.41 -11.97 0.05
C PHE A 18 13.69 -11.30 0.57
N GLY A 19 13.63 -9.98 0.77
CA GLY A 19 14.81 -9.20 1.11
C GLY A 19 15.87 -9.28 0.00
N ASP A 20 17.02 -9.89 0.32
CA ASP A 20 18.13 -10.10 -0.62
C ASP A 20 18.23 -11.56 -1.12
N GLU A 21 17.31 -12.44 -0.73
CA GLU A 21 17.33 -13.86 -1.07
C GLU A 21 16.23 -14.23 -2.06
N THR A 22 16.59 -14.96 -3.12
CA THR A 22 15.61 -15.58 -4.02
C THR A 22 15.07 -16.85 -3.36
N VAL A 23 13.78 -16.86 -3.07
CA VAL A 23 13.10 -18.01 -2.45
C VAL A 23 12.54 -18.98 -3.50
N GLU A 24 12.22 -18.48 -4.69
CA GLU A 24 11.78 -19.28 -5.82
C GLU A 24 12.28 -18.67 -7.13
N GLU A 25 12.80 -19.51 -8.03
CA GLU A 25 13.38 -19.08 -9.30
C GLU A 25 12.53 -19.55 -10.48
N ASN A 26 12.43 -18.73 -11.52
CA ASN A 26 11.81 -19.06 -12.81
C ASN A 26 10.33 -19.51 -12.71
N VAL A 27 9.56 -18.85 -11.84
CA VAL A 27 8.12 -19.06 -11.70
C VAL A 27 7.40 -18.64 -12.98
N ASP A 28 6.65 -19.55 -13.58
CA ASP A 28 5.81 -19.27 -14.74
C ASP A 28 4.46 -18.72 -14.28
N ILE A 29 4.37 -17.38 -14.19
CA ILE A 29 3.12 -16.70 -13.82
C ILE A 29 1.98 -17.10 -14.78
N VAL A 30 2.26 -17.33 -16.07
CA VAL A 30 1.22 -17.66 -17.04
C VAL A 30 0.65 -19.05 -16.77
N ALA A 31 1.49 -20.00 -16.38
CA ALA A 31 1.04 -21.32 -15.91
C ALA A 31 0.25 -21.20 -14.60
N GLY A 32 0.70 -20.39 -13.64
CA GLY A 32 -0.03 -20.08 -12.41
C GLY A 32 -1.42 -19.47 -12.69
N PHE A 33 -1.51 -18.53 -13.63
CA PHE A 33 -2.77 -17.90 -14.05
C PHE A 33 -3.76 -18.89 -14.66
N ARG A 34 -3.25 -19.94 -15.31
CA ARG A 34 -4.05 -21.00 -15.90
C ARG A 34 -4.40 -22.10 -14.88
N GLY A 35 -3.88 -22.02 -13.65
CA GLY A 35 -3.99 -23.07 -12.64
C GLY A 35 -3.24 -24.35 -13.05
N GLU A 36 -2.24 -24.22 -13.92
CA GLU A 36 -1.42 -25.32 -14.43
C GLU A 36 -0.17 -25.55 -13.57
N ASP A 37 0.18 -24.59 -12.73
CA ASP A 37 1.26 -24.70 -11.76
C ASP A 37 0.73 -24.88 -10.34
N ALA A 38 1.06 -26.03 -9.74
CA ALA A 38 0.51 -26.46 -8.45
C ALA A 38 1.38 -26.06 -7.25
N THR A 39 2.62 -25.62 -7.47
CA THR A 39 3.52 -25.16 -6.39
C THR A 39 3.03 -23.87 -5.76
N LEU A 40 2.55 -22.91 -6.57
CA LEU A 40 1.97 -21.65 -6.08
C LEU A 40 0.65 -21.84 -5.31
N ALA A 41 -0.03 -22.97 -5.53
CA ALA A 41 -1.26 -23.33 -4.84
C ALA A 41 -1.03 -24.36 -3.72
N ASP A 42 0.23 -24.65 -3.35
CA ASP A 42 0.57 -25.58 -2.29
C ASP A 42 0.27 -24.96 -0.91
N PRO A 43 -0.69 -25.49 -0.14
CA PRO A 43 -1.05 -24.96 1.18
C PRO A 43 0.13 -24.94 2.16
N ASP A 44 1.03 -25.93 2.07
CA ASP A 44 2.20 -26.04 2.96
C ASP A 44 3.19 -24.88 2.71
N HIS A 45 3.26 -24.41 1.45
CA HIS A 45 4.09 -23.26 1.08
C HIS A 45 3.48 -21.95 1.58
N HIS A 46 2.17 -21.76 1.39
CA HIS A 46 1.45 -20.59 1.89
C HIS A 46 1.53 -20.44 3.42
N GLU A 47 1.41 -21.55 4.16
CA GLU A 47 1.57 -21.55 5.63
C GLU A 47 2.98 -21.11 6.06
N ALA A 48 4.02 -21.62 5.39
CA ALA A 48 5.41 -21.22 5.68
C ALA A 48 5.68 -19.72 5.42
N VAL A 49 5.04 -19.15 4.40
CA VAL A 49 5.09 -17.72 4.12
C VAL A 49 4.47 -16.91 5.25
N LEU A 50 3.27 -17.31 5.69
CA LEU A 50 2.56 -16.64 6.78
C LEU A 50 3.35 -16.70 8.09
N ASP A 51 3.92 -17.86 8.43
CA ASP A 51 4.78 -18.02 9.61
C ASP A 51 6.01 -17.11 9.57
N THR A 52 6.60 -16.95 8.39
CA THR A 52 7.77 -16.07 8.19
C THR A 52 7.36 -14.59 8.35
N ALA A 53 6.24 -14.19 7.76
CA ALA A 53 5.72 -12.84 7.90
C ALA A 53 5.34 -12.51 9.35
N ASP A 54 4.70 -13.45 10.07
CA ASP A 54 4.36 -13.29 11.49
C ASP A 54 5.59 -13.14 12.38
N THR A 55 6.63 -13.93 12.11
CA THR A 55 7.91 -13.83 12.82
C THR A 55 8.57 -12.47 12.58
N ALA A 56 8.69 -12.04 11.33
CA ALA A 56 9.28 -10.76 10.97
C ALA A 56 8.50 -9.59 11.58
N LEU A 57 7.17 -9.65 11.55
CA LEU A 57 6.31 -8.63 12.15
C LEU A 57 6.48 -8.58 13.67
N SER A 58 6.57 -9.74 14.33
CA SER A 58 6.80 -9.84 15.77
C SER A 58 8.13 -9.22 16.18
N GLU A 59 9.19 -9.44 15.40
CA GLU A 59 10.50 -8.82 15.62
C GLU A 59 10.44 -7.30 15.42
N LEU A 60 9.86 -6.84 14.31
CA LEU A 60 9.71 -5.41 14.03
C LEU A 60 8.94 -4.69 15.14
N ARG A 61 7.88 -5.29 15.67
CA ARG A 61 7.09 -4.76 16.79
C ARG A 61 7.84 -4.73 18.10
N ALA A 62 8.73 -5.69 18.34
CA ALA A 62 9.53 -5.72 19.56
C ALA A 62 10.63 -4.65 19.57
N GLU A 63 11.10 -4.24 18.39
CA GLU A 63 12.23 -3.33 18.22
C GLU A 63 11.84 -1.87 17.95
N ASN A 64 10.60 -1.61 17.52
CA ASN A 64 10.17 -0.29 17.06
C ASN A 64 8.89 0.17 17.77
N ASP A 65 8.82 1.46 18.09
CA ASP A 65 7.60 2.08 18.65
C ASP A 65 6.48 2.17 17.61
N ILE A 66 6.84 2.34 16.33
CA ILE A 66 5.91 2.45 15.20
C ILE A 66 6.41 1.55 14.08
N VAL A 67 5.53 0.69 13.57
CA VAL A 67 5.76 -0.12 12.37
C VAL A 67 4.78 0.33 11.30
N VAL A 68 5.30 0.80 10.17
CA VAL A 68 4.48 1.16 9.00
C VAL A 68 4.56 0.02 8.00
N ILE A 69 3.39 -0.49 7.60
CA ILE A 69 3.28 -1.59 6.63
C ILE A 69 2.71 -1.03 5.33
N GLU A 70 3.55 -0.93 4.31
CA GLU A 70 3.11 -0.57 2.97
C GLU A 70 2.47 -1.77 2.26
N GLY A 71 1.28 -1.60 1.71
CA GLY A 71 0.63 -2.61 0.85
C GLY A 71 1.27 -2.64 -0.54
N SER A 72 1.26 -3.80 -1.21
CA SER A 72 1.80 -3.94 -2.57
C SER A 72 0.69 -3.93 -3.63
N GLY A 73 0.11 -2.75 -3.88
CA GLY A 73 -0.92 -2.55 -4.89
C GLY A 73 -2.33 -2.38 -4.29
N PRO A 74 -3.39 -2.82 -5.00
CA PRO A 74 -4.77 -2.57 -4.54
C PRO A 74 -5.05 -3.34 -3.25
N ALA A 75 -5.90 -2.79 -2.38
CA ALA A 75 -6.21 -3.40 -1.08
C ALA A 75 -6.66 -4.87 -1.18
N GLN A 76 -7.32 -5.24 -2.27
CA GLN A 76 -7.60 -6.64 -2.61
C GLN A 76 -7.55 -6.85 -4.13
N LEU A 77 -6.98 -7.96 -4.59
CA LEU A 77 -6.93 -8.34 -5.99
C LEU A 77 -8.07 -9.29 -6.35
N VAL A 78 -9.13 -8.74 -6.94
CA VAL A 78 -10.26 -9.54 -7.42
C VAL A 78 -10.02 -10.00 -8.87
N GLY A 79 -10.21 -11.30 -9.13
CA GLY A 79 -10.32 -11.84 -10.49
C GLY A 79 -9.05 -12.43 -11.11
N PHE A 80 -7.98 -12.63 -10.33
CA PHE A 80 -6.70 -13.20 -10.78
C PHE A 80 -6.51 -14.69 -10.43
N GLY A 81 -7.54 -15.37 -9.92
CA GLY A 81 -7.49 -16.80 -9.60
C GLY A 81 -6.66 -17.09 -8.34
N PRO A 82 -6.02 -18.27 -8.21
CA PRO A 82 -5.19 -18.61 -7.05
C PRO A 82 -4.03 -17.63 -6.79
N ILE A 83 -3.58 -16.92 -7.84
CA ILE A 83 -2.56 -15.88 -7.72
C ILE A 83 -3.05 -14.68 -6.90
N SER A 84 -4.36 -14.39 -6.89
CA SER A 84 -4.94 -13.33 -6.05
C SER A 84 -4.58 -13.52 -4.58
N GLU A 85 -4.70 -14.74 -4.06
CA GLU A 85 -4.45 -15.05 -2.64
C GLU A 85 -2.99 -14.80 -2.23
N TRP A 86 -2.06 -14.96 -3.17
CA TRP A 86 -0.63 -14.75 -2.94
C TRP A 86 -0.26 -13.26 -2.85
N PHE A 87 -0.92 -12.42 -3.64
CA PHE A 87 -0.74 -10.98 -3.59
C PHE A 87 -1.62 -10.32 -2.51
N ASP A 88 -2.75 -10.92 -2.13
CA ASP A 88 -3.61 -10.44 -1.03
C ASP A 88 -2.91 -10.58 0.33
N LEU A 89 -2.03 -11.58 0.46
CA LEU A 89 -1.08 -11.75 1.55
C LEU A 89 -0.33 -10.44 1.88
N ALA A 90 0.01 -9.67 0.85
CA ALA A 90 0.77 -8.42 0.95
C ALA A 90 -0.06 -7.17 1.32
N ASN A 91 -1.38 -7.29 1.40
CA ASN A 91 -2.30 -6.18 1.65
C ASN A 91 -3.06 -6.41 2.96
N MET A 92 -4.36 -6.71 2.89
CA MET A 92 -5.21 -6.76 4.09
C MET A 92 -4.94 -7.97 5.00
N GLN A 93 -4.40 -9.06 4.47
CA GLN A 93 -4.04 -10.21 5.30
C GLN A 93 -2.87 -9.88 6.23
N THR A 94 -1.84 -9.17 5.74
CA THR A 94 -0.77 -8.67 6.62
C THR A 94 -1.32 -7.68 7.64
N ALA A 95 -2.24 -6.79 7.25
CA ALA A 95 -2.89 -5.88 8.20
C ALA A 95 -3.68 -6.63 9.28
N ALA A 96 -4.38 -7.71 8.91
CA ALA A 96 -5.12 -8.56 9.84
C ALA A 96 -4.21 -9.37 10.77
N MET A 97 -3.12 -9.94 10.26
CA MET A 97 -2.07 -10.59 11.08
C MET A 97 -1.48 -9.60 12.09
N ALA A 98 -1.33 -8.35 11.67
CA ALA A 98 -0.88 -7.28 12.52
C ALA A 98 -1.96 -6.78 13.47
N ASP A 99 -3.25 -6.96 13.23
CA ASP A 99 -4.28 -6.16 13.90
C ASP A 99 -3.96 -4.66 13.77
N ALA A 100 -3.61 -4.24 12.55
CA ALA A 100 -3.16 -2.89 12.24
C ALA A 100 -4.27 -2.04 11.65
N ALA A 101 -4.39 -0.81 12.17
CA ALA A 101 -5.17 0.24 11.53
C ALA A 101 -4.68 0.47 10.09
N THR A 102 -5.60 0.39 9.14
CA THR A 102 -5.32 0.51 7.72
C THR A 102 -5.83 1.83 7.18
N PHE A 103 -4.98 2.54 6.43
CA PHE A 103 -5.34 3.78 5.75
C PHE A 103 -5.27 3.59 4.24
N LEU A 104 -6.37 3.90 3.55
CA LEU A 104 -6.42 3.81 2.09
C LEU A 104 -5.77 5.06 1.49
N VAL A 105 -4.70 4.88 0.72
CA VAL A 105 -4.10 5.97 -0.06
C VAL A 105 -4.75 5.99 -1.44
N THR A 106 -5.29 7.13 -1.85
CA THR A 106 -5.95 7.26 -3.16
C THR A 106 -5.72 8.64 -3.76
N ASP A 107 -5.66 8.71 -5.09
CA ASP A 107 -5.74 9.97 -5.84
C ASP A 107 -7.17 10.33 -6.26
N ASN A 108 -8.10 9.41 -6.00
CA ASN A 108 -9.49 9.50 -6.41
C ASN A 108 -10.42 8.96 -5.31
N LEU A 109 -11.13 9.87 -4.64
CA LEU A 109 -12.08 9.50 -3.59
C LEU A 109 -13.27 8.68 -4.12
N ASP A 110 -13.58 8.74 -5.42
CA ASP A 110 -14.63 7.93 -6.03
C ASP A 110 -14.29 6.44 -6.08
N ALA A 111 -13.01 6.08 -5.95
CA ALA A 111 -12.54 4.70 -5.97
C ALA A 111 -12.66 4.01 -4.60
N VAL A 112 -12.74 4.79 -3.52
CA VAL A 112 -12.81 4.27 -2.14
C VAL A 112 -14.03 3.37 -1.95
N PRO A 113 -15.25 3.76 -2.39
CA PRO A 113 -16.41 2.90 -2.20
C PRO A 113 -16.34 1.55 -2.90
N GLY A 114 -15.71 1.50 -4.08
CA GLY A 114 -15.45 0.26 -4.81
C GLY A 114 -14.49 -0.63 -4.03
N THR A 115 -13.36 -0.07 -3.61
CA THR A 115 -12.35 -0.77 -2.81
C THR A 115 -12.95 -1.38 -1.55
N LEU A 116 -13.71 -0.59 -0.77
CA LEU A 116 -14.38 -1.09 0.43
C LEU A 116 -15.39 -2.19 0.13
N SER A 117 -16.07 -2.15 -1.02
CA SER A 117 -17.04 -3.18 -1.40
C SER A 117 -16.40 -4.50 -1.77
N ASP A 118 -15.17 -4.47 -2.29
CA ASP A 118 -14.40 -5.66 -2.65
C ASP A 118 -13.82 -6.36 -1.40
N LEU A 119 -13.56 -5.60 -0.33
CA LEU A 119 -13.04 -6.14 0.94
C LEU A 119 -13.99 -7.10 1.64
N GLU A 120 -13.41 -8.16 2.20
CA GLU A 120 -14.06 -9.00 3.20
C GLU A 120 -14.46 -8.15 4.43
N PRO A 121 -15.56 -8.50 5.14
CA PRO A 121 -16.04 -7.70 6.26
C PRO A 121 -14.98 -7.42 7.34
N GLU A 122 -14.21 -8.44 7.72
CA GLU A 122 -13.13 -8.33 8.70
C GLU A 122 -11.99 -7.42 8.26
N HIS A 123 -11.64 -7.42 6.97
CA HIS A 123 -10.66 -6.49 6.42
C HIS A 123 -11.22 -5.06 6.35
N ARG A 124 -12.49 -4.91 5.99
CA ARG A 124 -13.14 -3.59 5.96
C ARG A 124 -13.13 -2.93 7.34
N ASP A 125 -13.31 -3.71 8.40
CA ASP A 125 -13.32 -3.23 9.78
C ASP A 125 -11.95 -2.70 10.25
N LEU A 126 -10.84 -3.06 9.57
CA LEU A 126 -9.50 -2.53 9.83
C LEU A 126 -9.26 -1.16 9.17
N VAL A 127 -10.13 -0.73 8.25
CA VAL A 127 -9.94 0.52 7.51
C VAL A 127 -10.40 1.70 8.37
N GLU A 128 -9.43 2.48 8.82
CA GLU A 128 -9.64 3.56 9.79
C GLU A 128 -9.71 4.96 9.17
N GLY A 129 -9.29 5.10 7.91
CA GLY A 129 -9.34 6.37 7.20
C GLY A 129 -8.78 6.35 5.78
N VAL A 130 -8.82 7.52 5.15
CA VAL A 130 -8.31 7.76 3.79
C VAL A 130 -7.23 8.83 3.82
N VAL A 131 -6.14 8.57 3.10
CA VAL A 131 -5.12 9.56 2.74
C VAL A 131 -5.36 9.94 1.29
N LEU A 132 -5.69 11.20 1.03
CA LEU A 132 -5.86 11.71 -0.33
C LEU A 132 -4.51 12.22 -0.86
N ASP A 133 -3.98 11.58 -1.89
CA ASP A 133 -2.86 12.10 -2.67
C ASP A 133 -3.40 12.98 -3.81
N ILE A 134 -3.20 14.29 -3.76
CA ILE A 134 -3.82 15.21 -4.72
C ILE A 134 -3.16 15.06 -6.09
N PRO A 135 -3.90 14.64 -7.13
CA PRO A 135 -3.36 14.55 -8.48
C PRO A 135 -3.07 15.94 -9.05
N GLU A 136 -2.14 16.00 -10.00
CA GLU A 136 -1.69 17.25 -10.65
C GLU A 136 -2.84 18.09 -11.23
N LEU A 137 -3.89 17.43 -11.73
CA LEU A 137 -5.08 18.12 -12.24
C LEU A 137 -5.83 18.88 -11.14
N ALA A 138 -5.93 18.31 -9.93
CA ALA A 138 -6.55 18.98 -8.80
C ALA A 138 -5.65 20.12 -8.29
N GLN A 139 -4.33 19.97 -8.39
CA GLN A 139 -3.39 21.07 -8.14
C GLN A 139 -3.58 22.22 -9.13
N ASP A 140 -3.81 21.93 -10.41
CA ASP A 140 -4.14 22.94 -11.42
C ASP A 140 -5.43 23.68 -11.11
N LEU A 141 -6.45 22.97 -10.59
CA LEU A 141 -7.69 23.59 -10.11
C LEU A 141 -7.43 24.54 -8.94
N VAL A 142 -6.58 24.15 -7.99
CA VAL A 142 -6.12 25.03 -6.91
C VAL A 142 -5.38 26.25 -7.46
N ASN A 143 -4.51 26.05 -8.44
CA ASN A 143 -3.72 27.12 -9.07
C ASN A 143 -4.58 28.13 -9.84
N ILE A 144 -5.75 27.74 -10.34
CA ILE A 144 -6.73 28.66 -10.96
C ILE A 144 -7.72 29.26 -9.95
N GLY A 145 -7.52 29.02 -8.65
CA GLY A 145 -8.26 29.63 -7.55
C GLY A 145 -9.46 28.84 -7.04
N ILE A 146 -9.55 27.54 -7.34
CA ILE A 146 -10.52 26.66 -6.66
C ILE A 146 -9.98 26.34 -5.28
N ASP A 147 -10.79 26.55 -4.26
CA ASP A 147 -10.42 26.30 -2.88
C ASP A 147 -10.16 24.80 -2.65
N GLN A 148 -8.98 24.45 -2.12
CA GLN A 148 -8.62 23.09 -1.78
C GLN A 148 -9.60 22.51 -0.74
N ASP A 149 -10.05 23.33 0.21
CA ASP A 149 -11.00 22.91 1.24
C ASP A 149 -12.35 22.53 0.61
N LEU A 150 -12.72 23.17 -0.51
CA LEU A 150 -13.94 22.85 -1.24
C LEU A 150 -13.83 21.50 -1.97
N LEU A 151 -12.67 21.21 -2.57
CA LEU A 151 -12.42 19.92 -3.23
C LEU A 151 -12.45 18.77 -2.21
N LEU A 152 -11.84 18.98 -1.04
CA LEU A 152 -11.86 18.03 0.06
C LEU A 152 -13.26 17.82 0.63
N ALA A 153 -13.99 18.90 0.87
CA ALA A 153 -15.36 18.83 1.35
C ALA A 153 -16.28 18.08 0.37
N ALA A 154 -16.10 18.29 -0.94
CA ALA A 154 -16.87 17.61 -1.97
C ALA A 154 -16.58 16.10 -2.02
N GLY A 155 -15.30 15.72 -2.03
CA GLY A 155 -14.92 14.31 -2.03
C GLY A 155 -15.30 13.58 -0.73
N GLY A 156 -15.08 14.21 0.43
CA GLY A 156 -15.50 13.66 1.72
C GLY A 156 -17.03 13.57 1.89
N ALA A 157 -17.81 14.44 1.24
CA ALA A 157 -19.27 14.31 1.20
C ALA A 157 -19.73 13.10 0.38
N GLN A 158 -19.02 12.76 -0.70
CA GLN A 158 -19.36 11.63 -1.57
C GLN A 158 -19.08 10.28 -0.90
N ILE A 159 -17.97 10.17 -0.16
CA ILE A 159 -17.67 8.96 0.64
C ILE A 159 -18.77 8.71 1.67
N ARG A 160 -19.16 9.76 2.40
CA ARG A 160 -20.26 9.71 3.38
C ARG A 160 -21.59 9.24 2.78
N GLU A 161 -21.95 9.77 1.61
CA GLU A 161 -23.22 9.43 0.96
C GLU A 161 -23.31 7.93 0.60
N GLN A 162 -22.19 7.30 0.27
CA GLN A 162 -22.15 5.91 -0.20
C GLN A 162 -21.95 4.88 0.93
N HIS A 163 -21.29 5.23 2.03
CA HIS A 163 -20.92 4.27 3.10
C HIS A 163 -21.54 4.52 4.47
N GLY A 164 -22.34 5.57 4.65
CA GLY A 164 -23.22 5.74 5.81
C GLY A 164 -22.54 6.24 7.09
N ASP A 165 -21.29 5.87 7.35
CA ASP A 165 -20.42 6.47 8.37
C ASP A 165 -19.33 7.35 7.72
N GLU A 166 -18.89 8.38 8.45
CA GLU A 166 -17.73 9.20 8.03
C GLU A 166 -16.47 8.34 8.07
N MET A 167 -16.08 7.77 6.93
CA MET A 167 -14.68 7.39 6.73
C MET A 167 -13.87 8.69 6.71
N PRO A 168 -13.00 8.95 7.71
CA PRO A 168 -12.33 10.23 7.82
C PRO A 168 -11.23 10.34 6.74
N ILE A 169 -11.08 11.53 6.19
CA ILE A 169 -9.90 11.89 5.41
C ILE A 169 -8.87 12.40 6.41
N VAL A 170 -7.95 11.53 6.84
CA VAL A 170 -6.96 11.81 7.89
C VAL A 170 -5.75 12.59 7.38
N ALA A 171 -5.56 12.61 6.06
CA ALA A 171 -4.52 13.40 5.42
C ALA A 171 -4.87 13.79 3.98
N THR A 172 -4.31 14.92 3.53
CA THR A 172 -4.41 15.38 2.14
C THR A 172 -3.04 15.84 1.64
N LEU A 173 -2.33 14.97 0.95
CA LEU A 173 -0.97 15.26 0.51
C LEU A 173 -0.99 16.01 -0.83
N PRO A 174 -0.39 17.21 -0.94
CA PRO A 174 -0.11 17.81 -2.23
C PRO A 174 0.98 17.02 -2.98
N LYS A 175 1.10 17.25 -4.29
CA LYS A 175 2.23 16.72 -5.06
C LYS A 175 3.52 17.36 -4.57
N TYR A 176 4.54 16.53 -4.29
CA TYR A 176 5.88 16.97 -3.96
C TYR A 176 6.82 16.76 -5.16
N PRO A 177 7.16 17.80 -5.94
CA PRO A 177 8.06 17.67 -7.08
C PRO A 177 9.42 17.05 -6.71
N GLN A 178 9.87 17.26 -5.47
CA GLN A 178 11.12 16.72 -4.93
C GLN A 178 11.13 15.18 -4.95
N LEU A 179 9.97 14.53 -4.82
CA LEU A 179 9.86 13.05 -4.88
C LEU A 179 10.02 12.52 -6.30
N ALA A 180 9.65 13.29 -7.31
CA ALA A 180 9.72 12.83 -8.71
C ALA A 180 11.16 12.65 -9.22
N ASP A 181 12.12 13.29 -8.56
CA ASP A 181 13.54 13.18 -8.88
C ASP A 181 14.25 12.04 -8.12
N LEU A 182 13.54 11.35 -7.22
CA LEU A 182 14.07 10.20 -6.47
C LEU A 182 13.81 8.89 -7.25
N PRO A 183 14.74 7.92 -7.20
CA PRO A 183 14.50 6.59 -7.75
C PRO A 183 13.44 5.90 -6.89
N ASP A 184 12.73 4.94 -7.50
CA ASP A 184 11.85 4.06 -6.73
C ASP A 184 12.64 3.38 -5.61
N LEU A 185 12.00 3.24 -4.44
CA LEU A 185 12.59 2.57 -3.28
C LEU A 185 12.83 1.07 -3.55
N ASP A 186 11.93 0.44 -4.31
CA ASP A 186 12.06 -0.95 -4.79
C ASP A 186 11.76 -1.04 -6.30
N PRO A 187 12.72 -0.67 -7.18
CA PRO A 187 12.47 -0.68 -8.61
C PRO A 187 12.37 -2.12 -9.13
N LEU A 188 11.45 -2.34 -10.09
CA LEU A 188 11.30 -3.64 -10.77
C LEU A 188 12.59 -4.09 -11.48
N THR A 189 13.41 -3.13 -11.92
CA THR A 189 14.74 -3.37 -12.47
C THR A 189 15.79 -2.66 -11.63
N LEU A 190 16.93 -3.30 -11.38
CA LEU A 190 17.99 -2.72 -10.55
C LEU A 190 18.46 -1.37 -11.14
N GLY A 191 18.13 -0.29 -10.42
CA GLY A 191 18.47 1.09 -10.79
C GLY A 191 19.61 1.67 -9.94
N PRO A 192 20.09 2.88 -10.29
CA PRO A 192 21.03 3.60 -9.46
C PRO A 192 20.41 3.88 -8.07
N LYS A 193 21.01 3.31 -7.03
CA LYS A 193 20.63 3.60 -5.64
C LYS A 193 21.09 5.01 -5.27
N ILE A 194 20.17 5.86 -4.82
CA ILE A 194 20.50 7.12 -4.14
C ILE A 194 21.04 6.81 -2.75
N SER A 195 21.92 7.66 -2.20
CA SER A 195 22.43 7.44 -0.84
C SER A 195 21.32 7.66 0.19
N PHE A 196 21.36 6.91 1.29
CA PHE A 196 20.41 7.08 2.40
C PHE A 196 20.39 8.52 2.95
N GLU A 197 21.55 9.20 2.97
CA GLU A 197 21.66 10.61 3.38
C GLU A 197 20.83 11.57 2.49
N GLN A 198 20.78 11.32 1.18
CA GLN A 198 19.96 12.12 0.26
C GLN A 198 18.46 11.85 0.47
N TRP A 199 18.10 10.60 0.79
CA TRP A 199 16.74 10.24 1.20
C TRP A 199 16.34 10.94 2.49
N GLU A 200 17.18 10.89 3.51
CA GLU A 200 16.94 11.50 4.82
C GLU A 200 16.68 13.02 4.70
N VAL A 201 17.54 13.75 3.97
CA VAL A 201 17.35 15.18 3.75
C VAL A 201 16.05 15.49 3.00
N THR A 202 15.71 14.68 1.99
CA THR A 202 14.52 14.94 1.17
C THR A 202 13.24 14.63 1.95
N ILE A 203 13.22 13.51 2.68
CA ILE A 203 12.09 13.09 3.50
C ILE A 203 11.84 14.08 4.65
N ASP A 204 12.88 14.57 5.33
CA ASP A 204 12.72 15.56 6.40
C ASP A 204 12.09 16.87 5.89
N SER A 205 12.50 17.31 4.70
CA SER A 205 11.91 18.49 4.06
C SER A 205 10.43 18.25 3.75
N ILE A 206 10.11 17.10 3.15
CA ILE A 206 8.74 16.75 2.77
C ILE A 206 7.86 16.57 4.01
N ALA A 207 8.34 15.89 5.06
CA ALA A 207 7.60 15.71 6.31
C ALA A 207 7.23 17.06 6.94
N THR A 208 8.14 18.04 6.88
CA THR A 208 7.87 19.41 7.34
C THR A 208 6.81 20.11 6.47
N GLU A 209 6.87 19.95 5.15
CA GLU A 209 5.89 20.49 4.21
C GLU A 209 4.51 19.81 4.33
N ALA A 210 4.49 18.51 4.64
CA ALA A 210 3.29 17.68 4.77
C ALA A 210 2.55 17.89 6.10
N ALA A 211 3.26 18.23 7.17
CA ALA A 211 2.70 18.32 8.52
C ALA A 211 1.39 19.13 8.66
N PRO A 212 1.16 20.25 7.95
CA PRO A 212 -0.11 20.98 8.01
C PRO A 212 -1.30 20.22 7.41
N TYR A 213 -1.05 19.18 6.62
CA TYR A 213 -2.05 18.44 5.87
C TYR A 213 -2.33 17.03 6.42
N VAL A 214 -1.70 16.66 7.54
CA VAL A 214 -1.83 15.35 8.17
C VAL A 214 -2.30 15.53 9.60
N ASP A 215 -3.44 14.94 9.95
CA ASP A 215 -3.86 14.85 11.36
C ASP A 215 -3.19 13.63 12.01
N LEU A 216 -1.92 13.82 12.41
CA LEU A 216 -1.16 12.77 13.09
C LEU A 216 -1.81 12.33 14.41
N ALA A 217 -2.55 13.22 15.08
CA ALA A 217 -3.21 12.87 16.34
C ALA A 217 -4.38 11.92 16.09
N GLU A 218 -5.16 12.17 15.04
CA GLU A 218 -6.23 11.27 14.60
C GLU A 218 -5.68 9.92 14.13
N ILE A 219 -4.61 9.91 13.34
CA ILE A 219 -3.95 8.67 12.88
C ILE A 219 -3.47 7.83 14.07
N VAL A 220 -2.77 8.46 15.03
CA VAL A 220 -2.25 7.75 16.21
C VAL A 220 -3.39 7.25 17.09
N GLN A 221 -4.43 8.06 17.32
CA GLN A 221 -5.58 7.63 18.12
C GLN A 221 -6.30 6.42 17.52
N LYS A 222 -6.34 6.30 16.20
CA LYS A 222 -6.95 5.17 15.49
C LYS A 222 -6.05 3.94 15.42
N ALA A 223 -4.76 4.09 15.67
CA ALA A 223 -3.77 3.01 15.64
C ALA A 223 -3.48 2.40 17.03
N GLU A 224 -4.05 2.95 18.11
CA GLU A 224 -3.95 2.46 19.50
C GLU A 224 -5.13 1.56 19.91
#